data_AF-A0A1S5R9M5-F1
#
_entry.id   AF-A0A1S5R9M5-F1
#
_cell.length_a   1.000
_cell.length_b   1.000
_cell.length_c   1.000
_cell.angle_alpha   90.00
_cell.angle_beta   90.00
_cell.angle_gamma   90.00
#
_symmetry.space_group_name_H-M   'P 1'
#
loop_
_entity.id
_entity.type
_entity.pdbx_description
1 polymer ?
#
loop_
_entity_poly.entity_id
_entity_poly.type
_entity_poly.pdbx_seq_one_letter_code
_entity_poly.pdbx_strand_id
1 'polypeptide(L)' 'MITLNSLPSIFVPLVGLVFPAIAMASLSLYVQKNKIF' A
#
# COMPACT_ATOMS: atom_id res chain seq x y z
N MET A 1 24.66 -11.79 14.98
CA MET A 1 23.71 -10.71 15.33
C MET A 1 22.76 -10.55 14.15
N ILE A 2 21.49 -10.97 14.30
CA ILE A 2 20.55 -11.31 13.21
C ILE A 2 19.41 -10.28 13.06
N THR A 3 19.58 -9.09 13.62
CA THR A 3 18.49 -8.12 13.79
C THR A 3 18.02 -7.47 12.49
N LEU A 4 18.83 -7.48 11.43
CA LEU A 4 18.50 -6.85 10.15
C LEU A 4 17.84 -7.79 9.13
N ASN A 5 17.94 -9.12 9.32
CA ASN A 5 17.47 -10.09 8.33
C ASN A 5 15.94 -10.30 8.34
N SER A 6 15.24 -9.83 9.37
CA SER A 6 13.77 -9.89 9.46
C SER A 6 13.06 -8.61 8.98
N LEU A 7 13.80 -7.56 8.65
CA LEU A 7 13.23 -6.34 8.07
C LEU A 7 12.60 -6.60 6.70
N PRO A 8 13.26 -7.31 5.76
CA PRO A 8 12.68 -7.55 4.43
C PRO A 8 11.34 -8.27 4.50
N SER A 9 11.16 -9.23 5.43
CA SER A 9 9.91 -9.98 5.57
C SER A 9 8.71 -9.12 5.99
N ILE A 10 8.93 -7.95 6.60
CA ILE A 10 7.87 -7.04 7.02
C ILE A 10 7.63 -5.96 5.96
N PHE A 11 8.70 -5.41 5.40
CA PHE A 11 8.61 -4.34 4.39
C PHE A 11 8.15 -4.84 3.01
N VAL A 12 8.51 -6.07 2.62
CA VAL A 12 8.11 -6.63 1.31
C VAL A 12 6.58 -6.78 1.21
N PRO A 13 5.87 -7.40 2.17
CA PRO A 13 4.40 -7.44 2.12
C PRO A 13 3.76 -6.07 2.33
N LEU A 14 4.34 -5.21 3.17
CA LEU A 14 3.80 -3.89 3.44
C LEU A 14 3.82 -2.99 2.20
N VAL A 15 4.92 -2.96 1.45
CA VAL A 15 5.06 -2.17 0.23
C VAL A 15 4.48 -2.88 -1.00
N GLY A 16 4.48 -4.22 -1.02
CA GLY A 16 4.00 -5.01 -2.15
C GLY A 16 2.50 -5.28 -2.15
N LEU A 17 1.84 -5.27 -0.98
CA LEU A 17 0.42 -5.64 -0.86
C LEU A 17 -0.41 -4.55 -0.16
N VAL A 18 -0.01 -4.16 1.05
CA VAL A 18 -0.81 -3.25 1.88
C VAL A 18 -0.83 -1.83 1.31
N PHE A 19 0.34 -1.27 1.02
CA PHE A 19 0.44 0.07 0.45
C PHE A 19 -0.26 0.19 -0.92
N PRO A 20 -0.08 -0.75 -1.87
CA PRO A 20 -0.81 -0.74 -3.14
C PRO A 20 -2.32 -0.87 -2.97
N ALA A 21 -2.80 -1.74 -2.07
CA ALA A 21 -4.24 -1.89 -1.82
C ALA A 21 -4.86 -0.58 -1.32
N ILE A 22 -4.18 0.11 -0.39
CA ILE A 22 -4.63 1.41 0.14
C ILE A 22 -4.59 2.47 -0.97
N ALA A 23 -3.52 2.53 -1.76
CA ALA A 23 -3.39 3.49 -2.86
C ALA A 23 -4.49 3.30 -3.92
N MET A 24 -4.79 2.05 -4.30
CA MET A 24 -5.85 1.74 -5.27
C MET A 24 -7.25 2.10 -4.73
N ALA A 25 -7.54 1.79 -3.46
CA ALA A 25 -8.81 2.14 -2.84
C ALA A 25 -8.98 3.67 -2.72
N SER A 26 -7.93 4.37 -2.27
CA SER A 26 -7.92 5.84 -2.15
C SER A 26 -8.10 6.50 -3.52
N LEU A 27 -7.38 6.03 -4.53
CA LEU A 27 -7.47 6.54 -5.90
C LEU A 27 -8.84 6.26 -6.53
N SER A 28 -9.44 5.10 -6.27
CA SER A 28 -10.80 4.78 -6.69
C SER A 28 -11.82 5.77 -6.11
N LEU A 29 -11.76 6.03 -4.80
CA LEU A 29 -12.63 7.02 -4.16
C LEU A 29 -12.39 8.44 -4.70
N TYR A 30 -11.14 8.82 -4.92
CA TYR A 30 -10.80 10.13 -5.49
C TYR A 30 -11.38 10.31 -6.90
N VAL A 31 -11.19 9.32 -7.78
CA VAL A 31 -11.70 9.36 -9.15
C VAL A 31 -13.23 9.38 -9.18
N GLN A 32 -13.90 8.62 -8.32
CA GLN A 32 -15.37 8.67 -8.23
C GLN A 32 -15.84 10.05 -7.76
N LYS A 33 -15.21 10.66 -6.77
CA LYS A 33 -15.55 12.02 -6.31
C LYS A 33 -15.33 13.09 -7.39
N ASN A 34 -14.36 12.90 -8.29
CA ASN A 34 -14.10 13.81 -9.41
C ASN A 34 -14.97 13.58 -10.65
N LYS A 35 -15.72 12.46 -10.72
CA LYS A 35 -16.64 12.13 -11.83
C LYS A 35 -18.11 12.43 -11.54
N ILE A 36 -18.47 12.75 -10.29
CA ILE A 36 -19.86 13.04 -9.87
C ILE A 36 -20.23 14.52 -10.10
N PHE A 37 -19.34 15.33 -10.67
CA PHE A 37 -19.64 16.66 -11.22
C PHE A 37 -19.54 16.67 -12.74
#